data_AF-A0A2G5VC95-F1
#
_entry.id   AF-A0A2G5VC95-F1
#
_cell.length_a   1.000
_cell.length_b   1.000
_cell.length_c   1.000
_cell.angle_alpha   90.00
_cell.angle_beta   90.00
_cell.angle_gamma   90.00
#
_symmetry.space_group_name_H-M   'P 1'
#
loop_
_entity.id
_entity.type
_entity.pdbx_description
1 polymer ?
#
loop_
_entity_poly.entity_id
_entity_poly.type
_entity_poly.pdbx_seq_one_letter_code
_entity_poly.pdbx_strand_id
1 'polypeptide(L)'
;MSVTLAYPAMGPILEFMEANKRINLTSQCPSLHAIDKSTPLRLDFLEFRTNCIQINDTSYILSHCKQKYMENQAQIKDKSSREALAPGEIQIGGNAFPKFRKFVKLRIENEFGDETVRRLPENLEIHMAWKKLFGFLLGERKPSIRVAEELVLDLKRGDILRLPENLKIWVKTLNTKRTDFEEILEILDSSCLPLKTLKLESAQPYNLQNPVFRTARNVEMFGVDKEDSEDSDSDEDSDEEDDEEEEEDPEELWLSEFQKLPNKNIFIDCDLYNRERIVDLIKYWMENGKEIGTCFSFERGKRDVIEEVDQIKKELGGYYR
;
A
#
# COMPACT_ATOMS: atom_id res chain seq x y z
N MET A 1 41.12 22.15 -19.87
CA MET A 1 39.87 21.80 -20.58
C MET A 1 39.48 20.40 -20.11
N SER A 2 38.50 20.27 -19.20
CA SER A 2 37.97 18.95 -18.89
C SER A 2 37.18 18.48 -20.09
N VAL A 3 37.50 17.30 -20.59
CA VAL A 3 36.68 16.63 -21.60
C VAL A 3 35.42 16.20 -20.88
N THR A 4 34.38 17.01 -20.93
CA THR A 4 33.02 16.58 -20.62
C THR A 4 32.72 15.43 -21.59
N LEU A 5 32.66 14.20 -21.08
CA LEU A 5 32.17 13.06 -21.83
C LEU A 5 30.73 13.39 -22.24
N ALA A 6 30.57 13.88 -23.47
CA ALA A 6 29.29 13.99 -24.16
C ALA A 6 28.75 12.57 -24.29
N TYR A 7 27.62 12.23 -23.66
CA TYR A 7 27.22 10.83 -23.62
C TYR A 7 25.70 10.62 -23.77
N PRO A 8 25.20 10.66 -25.01
CA PRO A 8 23.90 10.11 -25.36
C PRO A 8 23.65 8.69 -24.81
N ALA A 9 24.72 7.91 -24.58
CA ALA A 9 24.64 6.55 -24.04
C ALA A 9 24.50 6.47 -22.51
N MET A 10 24.63 7.56 -21.75
CA MET A 10 24.48 7.51 -20.28
C MET A 10 23.03 7.34 -19.85
N GLY A 11 22.07 7.87 -20.62
CA GLY A 11 20.64 7.66 -20.35
C GLY A 11 20.29 6.17 -20.30
N PRO A 12 20.52 5.39 -21.37
CA PRO A 12 20.27 3.96 -21.38
C PRO A 12 20.99 3.20 -20.27
N ILE A 13 22.27 3.52 -19.98
CA ILE A 13 23.01 2.86 -18.89
C ILE A 13 22.30 3.08 -17.55
N LEU A 14 21.89 4.31 -17.24
CA LEU A 14 21.17 4.63 -16.01
C LEU A 14 19.78 3.98 -15.99
N GLU A 15 19.09 3.88 -17.13
CA GLU A 15 17.76 3.27 -17.22
C GLU A 15 17.75 1.80 -16.80
N PHE A 16 18.79 1.06 -17.17
CA PHE A 16 18.92 -0.38 -16.90
C PHE A 16 19.85 -0.70 -15.72
N MET A 17 20.37 0.32 -15.03
CA MET A 17 21.14 0.13 -13.80
C MET A 17 20.20 -0.22 -12.65
N GLU A 18 20.62 -1.16 -11.78
CA GLU A 18 19.92 -1.45 -10.54
C GLU A 18 19.68 -0.16 -9.74
N ALA A 19 18.47 0.01 -9.23
CA ALA A 19 17.95 1.28 -8.72
C ALA A 19 18.77 1.85 -7.55
N ASN A 20 19.16 1.02 -6.58
CA ASN A 20 19.92 1.46 -5.42
C ASN A 20 21.35 1.87 -5.80
N LYS A 21 22.00 1.11 -6.70
CA LYS A 21 23.30 1.48 -7.28
C LYS A 21 23.24 2.80 -8.03
N ARG A 22 22.17 3.01 -8.81
CA ARG A 22 21.92 4.25 -9.54
C ARG A 22 21.76 5.44 -8.60
N ILE A 23 20.93 5.31 -7.57
CA ILE A 23 20.71 6.36 -6.55
C ILE A 23 22.02 6.71 -5.85
N ASN A 24 22.81 5.70 -5.48
CA ASN A 24 24.11 5.90 -4.84
C ASN A 24 25.08 6.64 -5.79
N LEU A 25 25.23 6.17 -7.03
CA LEU A 25 26.09 6.77 -8.02
C LEU A 25 25.75 8.25 -8.28
N THR A 26 24.48 8.57 -8.50
CA THR A 26 24.05 9.93 -8.84
C THR A 26 24.18 10.87 -7.65
N SER A 27 24.03 10.37 -6.41
CA SER A 27 24.28 11.15 -5.19
C SER A 27 25.74 11.57 -5.01
N GLN A 28 26.69 10.76 -5.51
CA GLN A 28 28.13 11.06 -5.44
C GLN A 28 28.63 11.85 -6.65
N CYS A 29 27.85 11.91 -7.73
CA CYS A 29 28.24 12.53 -8.99
C CYS A 29 27.17 13.53 -9.49
N PRO A 30 27.19 14.79 -9.01
CA PRO A 30 26.20 15.81 -9.38
C PRO A 30 26.07 16.07 -10.88
N SER A 31 27.14 15.81 -11.66
CA SER A 31 27.11 15.94 -13.12
C SER A 31 26.13 14.98 -13.81
N LEU A 32 25.75 13.88 -13.14
CA LEU A 32 24.79 12.90 -13.66
C LEU A 32 23.34 13.19 -13.26
N HIS A 33 23.12 14.13 -12.32
CA HIS A 33 21.80 14.40 -11.73
C HIS A 33 20.75 14.73 -12.78
N ALA A 34 21.06 15.64 -13.71
CA ALA A 34 20.11 16.06 -14.74
C ALA A 34 19.66 14.88 -15.64
N ILE A 35 20.60 14.02 -16.05
CA ILE A 35 20.31 12.86 -16.90
C ILE A 35 19.53 11.81 -16.10
N ASP A 36 19.93 11.54 -14.86
CA ASP A 36 19.23 10.63 -13.95
C ASP A 36 17.76 11.01 -13.77
N LYS A 37 17.48 12.28 -13.46
CA LYS A 37 16.12 12.76 -13.23
C LYS A 37 15.24 12.77 -14.48
N SER A 38 15.84 12.84 -15.67
CA SER A 38 15.13 12.70 -16.96
C SER A 38 14.96 11.26 -17.43
N THR A 39 15.74 10.32 -16.88
CA THR A 39 15.73 8.92 -17.29
C THR A 39 14.73 8.14 -16.43
N PRO A 40 13.84 7.31 -17.01
CA PRO A 40 12.90 6.49 -16.24
C PRO A 40 13.61 5.67 -15.15
N LEU A 41 13.07 5.67 -13.93
CA LEU A 41 13.52 4.77 -12.87
C LEU A 41 12.66 3.51 -12.91
N ARG A 42 13.30 2.34 -13.03
CA ARG A 42 12.65 1.03 -13.01
C ARG A 42 12.98 0.34 -11.69
N LEU A 43 11.94 -0.05 -10.99
CA LEU A 43 12.00 -0.82 -9.76
C LEU A 43 11.32 -2.17 -10.03
N ASP A 44 11.80 -3.22 -9.39
CA ASP A 44 11.10 -4.50 -9.38
C ASP A 44 10.03 -4.46 -8.29
N PHE A 45 10.40 -3.99 -7.09
CA PHE A 45 9.54 -3.91 -5.91
C PHE A 45 9.65 -2.54 -5.23
N LEU A 46 8.53 -2.03 -4.71
CA LEU A 46 8.48 -0.81 -3.90
C LEU A 46 7.48 -1.00 -2.77
N GLU A 47 7.92 -0.81 -1.53
CA GLU A 47 7.05 -0.90 -0.35
C GLU A 47 7.15 0.35 0.51
N PHE A 48 6.00 0.85 0.97
CA PHE A 48 5.88 1.88 1.99
C PHE A 48 5.29 1.28 3.27
N ARG A 49 6.04 1.36 4.37
CA ARG A 49 5.61 1.06 5.75
C ARG A 49 5.81 2.27 6.65
N THR A 50 5.16 2.29 7.81
CA THR A 50 5.24 3.39 8.80
C THR A 50 6.67 3.87 9.11
N ASN A 51 7.62 2.94 9.20
CA ASN A 51 9.02 3.22 9.55
C ASN A 51 10.03 2.78 8.48
N CYS A 52 9.58 2.34 7.30
CA CYS A 52 10.45 1.78 6.27
C CYS A 52 9.96 2.13 4.86
N ILE A 53 10.91 2.42 3.97
CA ILE A 53 10.69 2.31 2.53
C ILE A 53 11.65 1.25 1.98
N GLN A 54 11.12 0.30 1.22
CA GLN A 54 11.92 -0.71 0.57
C GLN A 54 11.92 -0.48 -0.94
N ILE A 55 13.10 -0.51 -1.55
CA ILE A 55 13.31 -0.42 -2.99
C ILE A 55 14.07 -1.67 -3.42
N ASN A 56 13.42 -2.52 -4.19
CA ASN A 56 13.91 -3.86 -4.52
C ASN A 56 14.29 -4.59 -3.23
N ASP A 57 15.55 -4.95 -3.08
CA ASP A 57 16.10 -5.73 -1.97
C ASP A 57 16.79 -4.84 -0.90
N THR A 58 16.57 -3.53 -0.95
CA THR A 58 17.17 -2.56 0.00
C THR A 58 16.10 -1.85 0.80
N SER A 59 16.19 -1.96 2.12
CA SER A 59 15.28 -1.36 3.09
C SER A 59 15.91 -0.14 3.75
N TYR A 60 15.25 1.00 3.66
CA TYR A 60 15.62 2.25 4.31
C TYR A 60 14.71 2.47 5.52
N ILE A 61 15.25 2.22 6.71
CA ILE A 61 14.50 2.20 7.97
C ILE A 61 14.83 3.44 8.79
N LEU A 62 13.80 4.18 9.19
CA LEU A 62 13.91 5.27 10.16
C LEU A 62 13.48 4.76 11.53
N SER A 63 14.46 4.35 12.33
CA SER A 63 14.22 3.76 13.66
C SER A 63 14.16 4.81 14.77
N HIS A 64 13.31 4.55 15.75
CA HIS A 64 13.18 5.35 16.96
C HIS A 64 14.38 5.11 17.89
N CYS A 65 15.02 6.19 18.34
CA CYS A 65 15.88 6.11 19.53
C CYS A 65 15.01 5.95 20.78
N LYS A 66 15.45 5.15 21.77
CA LYS A 66 14.73 4.87 23.05
C LYS A 66 14.35 6.10 23.89
N GLN A 67 14.76 7.30 23.51
CA GLN A 67 14.40 8.56 24.16
C GLN A 67 13.01 9.01 23.70
N LYS A 68 11.99 8.72 24.50
CA LYS A 68 10.67 9.35 24.39
C LYS A 68 10.80 10.79 24.89
N TYR A 69 10.50 11.79 24.07
CA TYR A 69 10.43 13.19 24.49
C TYR A 69 8.98 13.55 24.76
N MET A 70 8.65 13.87 26.01
CA MET A 70 7.35 14.45 26.36
C MET A 70 7.36 15.91 25.92
N GLU A 71 6.51 16.25 24.95
CA GLU A 71 6.34 17.63 24.50
C GLU A 71 5.80 18.50 25.63
N ASN A 72 6.25 19.76 25.70
CA ASN A 72 5.62 20.75 26.58
C ASN A 72 4.33 21.30 25.95
N GLN A 73 3.48 21.98 26.74
CA GLN A 73 2.19 22.51 26.26
C GLN A 73 2.29 23.47 25.06
N ALA A 74 3.44 24.13 24.85
CA ALA A 74 3.65 25.01 23.69
C ALA A 74 3.96 24.20 22.43
N GLN A 75 4.75 23.13 22.54
CA GLN A 75 5.08 22.20 21.45
C GLN A 75 3.87 21.34 21.04
N ILE A 76 3.01 20.97 21.99
CA ILE A 76 1.72 20.30 21.73
C ILE A 76 0.75 21.23 20.99
N LYS A 77 0.85 22.55 21.21
CA LYS A 77 0.03 23.55 20.51
C LYS A 77 0.59 23.93 19.14
N ASP A 78 1.90 23.79 18.92
CA ASP A 78 2.57 23.99 17.64
C ASP A 78 2.48 22.73 16.75
N LYS A 79 1.24 22.36 16.41
CA LYS A 79 0.91 21.24 15.52
C LYS A 79 1.11 21.55 14.04
N SER A 80 1.21 22.84 13.69
CA SER A 80 1.07 23.30 12.31
C SER A 80 2.09 22.71 11.34
N SER A 81 3.34 22.45 11.76
CA SER A 81 4.37 21.93 10.86
C SER A 81 4.26 20.41 10.62
N ARG A 82 3.70 19.67 11.58
CA ARG A 82 3.56 18.20 11.55
C ARG A 82 2.25 17.72 10.95
N GLU A 83 1.25 18.58 10.95
CA GLU A 83 -0.12 18.28 10.52
C GLU A 83 -0.45 18.98 9.20
N ALA A 84 0.26 20.06 8.84
CA ALA A 84 0.09 20.67 7.52
C ALA A 84 0.55 19.72 6.42
N LEU A 85 -0.37 19.40 5.52
CA LEU A 85 -0.09 18.69 4.28
C LEU A 85 0.37 19.70 3.23
N ALA A 86 1.55 19.45 2.68
CA ALA A 86 2.00 20.13 1.47
C ALA A 86 1.43 19.42 0.23
N PRO A 87 1.38 20.09 -0.94
CA PRO A 87 0.96 19.44 -2.19
C PRO A 87 1.75 18.14 -2.46
N GLY A 88 1.02 17.06 -2.74
CA GLY A 88 1.59 15.72 -2.99
C GLY A 88 1.81 14.85 -1.76
N GLU A 89 1.56 15.35 -0.55
CA GLU A 89 1.61 14.55 0.68
C GLU A 89 0.23 13.94 0.97
N ILE A 90 0.21 12.68 1.40
CA ILE A 90 -1.02 11.90 1.62
C ILE A 90 -1.13 11.57 3.12
N GLN A 91 -2.31 11.82 3.70
CA GLN A 91 -2.65 11.41 5.06
C GLN A 91 -3.54 10.16 5.01
N ILE A 92 -3.18 9.15 5.78
CA ILE A 92 -3.87 7.86 5.82
C ILE A 92 -4.93 7.85 6.93
N GLY A 93 -6.17 7.51 6.62
CA GLY A 93 -7.26 7.33 7.59
C GLY A 93 -7.71 8.60 8.33
N GLY A 94 -7.58 9.77 7.69
CA GLY A 94 -8.08 11.06 8.19
C GLY A 94 -7.29 11.67 9.36
N ASN A 95 -7.94 12.59 10.10
CA ASN A 95 -7.35 13.50 11.10
C ASN A 95 -6.80 12.85 12.40
N ALA A 96 -6.22 11.66 12.32
CA ALA A 96 -5.41 11.10 13.39
C ALA A 96 -3.96 11.59 13.22
N PHE A 97 -3.35 12.10 14.29
CA PHE A 97 -1.95 12.55 14.26
C PHE A 97 -1.11 11.75 15.26
N PRO A 98 0.11 11.33 14.88
CA PRO A 98 0.98 10.61 15.80
C PRO A 98 1.25 11.46 17.04
N LYS A 99 1.03 10.91 18.24
CA LYS A 99 1.12 11.68 19.49
C LYS A 99 2.55 12.09 19.92
N PHE A 100 3.59 11.64 19.22
CA PHE A 100 4.98 11.77 19.71
C PHE A 100 5.99 12.27 18.65
N ARG A 101 6.90 13.17 19.06
CA ARG A 101 8.15 13.47 18.32
C ARG A 101 9.15 12.34 18.54
N LYS A 102 9.69 11.78 17.46
CA LYS A 102 10.64 10.65 17.52
C LYS A 102 11.92 10.98 16.75
N PHE A 103 13.07 10.84 17.41
CA PHE A 103 14.40 11.06 16.84
C PHE A 103 14.95 9.81 16.17
N VAL A 104 15.80 10.03 15.16
CA VAL A 104 15.91 9.16 14.00
C VAL A 104 17.34 8.65 13.81
N LYS A 105 17.51 7.33 13.75
CA LYS A 105 18.66 6.72 13.07
C LYS A 105 18.19 6.23 11.71
N LEU A 106 18.88 6.63 10.65
CA LEU A 106 18.70 6.02 9.34
C LEU A 106 19.53 4.75 9.31
N ARG A 107 18.86 3.63 9.10
CA ARG A 107 19.46 2.34 8.87
C ARG A 107 19.15 1.93 7.42
N ILE A 108 20.15 1.45 6.71
CA ILE A 108 19.99 0.87 5.38
C ILE A 108 20.46 -0.58 5.47
N GLU A 109 19.57 -1.51 5.17
CA GLU A 109 19.82 -2.95 5.16
C GLU A 109 19.61 -3.48 3.74
N ASN A 110 20.46 -4.40 3.30
CA ASN A 110 20.27 -5.14 2.04
C ASN A 110 19.89 -6.60 2.31
N GLU A 111 19.50 -7.32 1.27
CA GLU A 111 19.19 -8.77 1.32
C GLU A 111 20.32 -9.65 1.87
N PHE A 112 21.57 -9.22 1.76
CA PHE A 112 22.73 -9.96 2.24
C PHE A 112 23.01 -9.73 3.74
N GLY A 113 22.21 -8.89 4.39
CA GLY A 113 22.39 -8.51 5.80
C GLY A 113 23.48 -7.47 6.03
N ASP A 114 24.01 -6.85 4.98
CA ASP A 114 24.89 -5.68 5.15
C ASP A 114 24.07 -4.52 5.68
N GLU A 115 24.53 -3.97 6.81
CA GLU A 115 23.88 -2.85 7.46
C GLU A 115 24.78 -1.61 7.42
N THR A 116 24.21 -0.48 7.00
CA THR A 116 24.83 0.83 7.23
C THR A 116 23.94 1.68 8.12
N VAL A 117 24.54 2.29 9.15
CA VAL A 117 23.84 3.16 10.09
C VAL A 117 24.37 4.56 9.98
N ARG A 118 23.47 5.50 9.70
CA ARG A 118 23.75 6.92 9.69
C ARG A 118 22.99 7.61 10.81
N ARG A 119 23.74 8.25 11.72
CA ARG A 119 23.16 9.17 12.69
C ARG A 119 22.72 10.43 11.98
N LEU A 120 21.46 10.80 12.16
CA LEU A 120 20.91 12.05 11.64
C LEU A 120 21.14 13.19 12.65
N PRO A 121 21.08 14.47 12.22
CA PRO A 121 21.29 15.61 13.09
C PRO A 121 20.38 15.60 14.32
N GLU A 122 20.93 16.04 15.46
CA GLU A 122 20.16 16.27 16.68
C GLU A 122 19.07 17.31 16.36
N ASN A 123 17.81 17.00 16.70
CA ASN A 123 16.60 17.78 16.40
C ASN A 123 15.95 17.59 15.02
N LEU A 124 16.43 16.68 14.16
CA LEU A 124 15.70 16.35 12.93
C LEU A 124 14.45 15.51 13.25
N GLU A 125 13.27 16.06 13.00
CA GLU A 125 12.01 15.37 13.19
C GLU A 125 11.79 14.28 12.13
N ILE A 126 11.16 13.17 12.53
CA ILE A 126 10.96 12.00 11.66
C ILE A 126 10.21 12.33 10.36
N HIS A 127 9.20 13.20 10.42
CA HIS A 127 8.44 13.60 9.24
C HIS A 127 9.30 14.39 8.25
N MET A 128 10.22 15.24 8.74
CA MET A 128 11.20 15.94 7.90
C MET A 128 12.28 15.01 7.37
N ALA A 129 12.67 14.00 8.15
CA ALA A 129 13.59 12.96 7.69
C ALA A 129 12.96 12.14 6.55
N TRP A 130 11.69 11.74 6.69
CA TRP A 130 10.91 11.09 5.62
C TRP A 130 10.80 11.96 4.38
N LYS A 131 10.39 13.23 4.54
CA LYS A 131 10.29 14.18 3.41
C LYS A 131 11.61 14.30 2.63
N LYS A 132 12.73 14.42 3.34
CA LYS A 132 14.07 14.48 2.72
C LYS A 132 14.46 13.16 2.06
N LEU A 133 14.15 12.02 2.70
CA LEU A 133 14.47 10.71 2.18
C LEU A 133 13.66 10.38 0.92
N PHE A 134 12.34 10.59 0.93
CA PHE A 134 11.49 10.43 -0.24
C PHE A 134 11.88 11.39 -1.37
N GLY A 135 12.19 12.66 -1.05
CA GLY A 135 12.75 13.61 -2.01
C GLY A 135 14.04 13.11 -2.67
N PHE A 136 14.94 12.51 -1.87
CA PHE A 136 16.19 11.94 -2.35
C PHE A 136 15.97 10.71 -3.26
N LEU A 137 15.14 9.76 -2.83
CA LEU A 137 14.93 8.48 -3.51
C LEU A 137 14.04 8.62 -4.76
N LEU A 138 12.91 9.32 -4.62
CA LEU A 138 11.80 9.33 -5.58
C LEU A 138 11.61 10.70 -6.27
N GLY A 139 12.10 11.78 -5.66
CA GLY A 139 11.82 13.14 -6.09
C GLY A 139 12.56 13.61 -7.34
N GLU A 140 12.08 14.74 -7.87
CA GLU A 140 12.63 15.48 -9.03
C GLU A 140 12.62 14.71 -10.35
N ARG A 141 11.94 13.57 -10.42
CA ARG A 141 11.83 12.77 -11.64
C ARG A 141 10.72 13.31 -12.52
N LYS A 142 11.02 13.47 -13.82
CA LYS A 142 10.03 13.85 -14.84
C LYS A 142 9.15 12.67 -15.30
N PRO A 143 9.70 11.48 -15.59
CA PRO A 143 8.88 10.33 -15.94
C PRO A 143 8.29 9.67 -14.69
N SER A 144 7.17 8.98 -14.85
CA SER A 144 6.64 8.10 -13.81
C SER A 144 7.65 7.00 -13.46
N ILE A 145 7.68 6.65 -12.17
CA ILE A 145 8.49 5.55 -11.67
C ILE A 145 7.78 4.26 -12.03
N ARG A 146 8.49 3.34 -12.68
CA ARG A 146 7.91 2.07 -13.12
C ARG A 146 8.24 0.97 -12.12
N VAL A 147 7.24 0.40 -11.48
CA VAL A 147 7.36 -0.77 -10.61
C VAL A 147 6.91 -2.01 -11.40
N ALA A 148 7.81 -2.96 -11.59
CA ALA A 148 7.61 -4.07 -12.51
C ALA A 148 6.77 -5.20 -11.89
N GLU A 149 6.96 -5.49 -10.61
CA GLU A 149 6.32 -6.60 -9.92
C GLU A 149 5.16 -6.12 -9.05
N GLU A 150 5.45 -5.43 -7.96
CA GLU A 150 4.45 -5.09 -6.93
C GLU A 150 4.78 -3.77 -6.21
N LEU A 151 3.75 -2.93 -6.05
CA LEU A 151 3.76 -1.77 -5.16
C LEU A 151 2.97 -2.17 -3.90
N VAL A 152 3.64 -2.14 -2.76
CA VAL A 152 3.05 -2.46 -1.46
C VAL A 152 2.89 -1.19 -0.63
N LEU A 153 1.73 -0.99 -0.03
CA LEU A 153 1.49 0.02 1.00
C LEU A 153 0.96 -0.68 2.24
N ASP A 154 1.57 -0.40 3.37
CA ASP A 154 1.23 -0.99 4.65
C ASP A 154 1.42 0.07 5.74
N LEU A 155 0.47 1.00 5.73
CA LEU A 155 0.47 2.23 6.52
C LEU A 155 -0.70 2.21 7.49
N LYS A 156 -0.46 2.72 8.69
CA LYS A 156 -1.46 2.79 9.76
C LYS A 156 -2.28 4.08 9.62
N ARG A 157 -3.49 4.07 10.17
CA ARG A 157 -4.29 5.29 10.36
C ARG A 157 -3.45 6.35 11.09
N GLY A 158 -3.43 7.55 10.54
CA GLY A 158 -2.65 8.70 11.01
C GLY A 158 -1.22 8.79 10.48
N ASP A 159 -0.76 7.83 9.67
CA ASP A 159 0.50 7.97 8.95
C ASP A 159 0.39 9.07 7.88
N ILE A 160 1.50 9.80 7.69
CA ILE A 160 1.60 10.83 6.65
C ILE A 160 2.75 10.48 5.71
N LEU A 161 2.38 10.15 4.47
CA LEU A 161 3.28 9.93 3.35
C LEU A 161 3.78 11.29 2.83
N ARG A 162 4.95 11.72 3.28
CA ARG A 162 5.60 12.99 2.89
C ARG A 162 6.26 12.92 1.50
N LEU A 163 5.48 12.52 0.50
CA LEU A 163 5.98 12.25 -0.85
C LEU A 163 6.34 13.53 -1.62
N PRO A 164 7.21 13.44 -2.64
CA PRO A 164 7.50 14.56 -3.52
C PRO A 164 6.28 14.98 -4.33
N GLU A 165 6.16 16.28 -4.58
CA GLU A 165 5.10 16.83 -5.44
C GLU A 165 5.15 16.21 -6.85
N ASN A 166 3.99 15.92 -7.43
CA ASN A 166 3.83 15.34 -8.77
C ASN A 166 4.43 13.93 -8.96
N LEU A 167 4.70 13.20 -7.87
CA LEU A 167 5.11 11.80 -7.95
C LEU A 167 4.02 10.98 -8.67
N LYS A 168 4.43 10.25 -9.71
CA LYS A 168 3.59 9.28 -10.41
C LYS A 168 4.28 7.93 -10.47
N ILE A 169 3.54 6.87 -10.14
CA ILE A 169 4.01 5.50 -10.10
C ILE A 169 3.14 4.66 -11.03
N TRP A 170 3.79 3.97 -11.96
CA TRP A 170 3.15 2.98 -12.81
C TRP A 170 3.39 1.59 -12.22
N VAL A 171 2.32 0.79 -12.09
CA VAL A 171 2.39 -0.57 -11.55
C VAL A 171 1.31 -1.48 -12.16
N LYS A 172 1.51 -2.79 -12.16
CA LYS A 172 0.48 -3.76 -12.56
C LYS A 172 -0.22 -4.45 -11.38
N THR A 173 0.54 -4.69 -10.31
CA THR A 173 0.05 -5.29 -9.06
C THR A 173 0.15 -4.26 -7.95
N LEU A 174 -0.99 -3.83 -7.44
CA LEU A 174 -1.08 -2.96 -6.28
C LEU A 174 -1.50 -3.80 -5.09
N ASN A 175 -0.75 -3.72 -4.00
CA ASN A 175 -1.10 -4.35 -2.73
C ASN A 175 -1.15 -3.27 -1.66
N THR A 176 -2.33 -2.99 -1.14
CA THR A 176 -2.49 -1.91 -0.17
C THR A 176 -2.59 -2.41 1.26
N LYS A 177 -2.50 -3.73 1.51
CA LYS A 177 -2.65 -4.32 2.85
C LYS A 177 -3.80 -3.61 3.60
N ARG A 178 -3.56 -3.15 4.83
CA ARG A 178 -4.47 -2.33 5.66
C ARG A 178 -4.71 -0.88 5.21
N THR A 179 -3.96 -0.37 4.23
CA THR A 179 -4.13 0.98 3.68
C THR A 179 -5.28 0.99 2.66
N ASP A 180 -6.15 1.99 2.73
CA ASP A 180 -7.19 2.16 1.72
C ASP A 180 -6.56 2.60 0.39
N PHE A 181 -6.81 1.84 -0.68
CA PHE A 181 -6.23 2.13 -1.99
C PHE A 181 -6.77 3.44 -2.57
N GLU A 182 -7.95 3.89 -2.15
CA GLU A 182 -8.55 5.14 -2.62
C GLU A 182 -7.68 6.35 -2.27
N GLU A 183 -7.04 6.32 -1.10
CA GLU A 183 -6.16 7.39 -0.60
C GLU A 183 -4.88 7.54 -1.43
N ILE A 184 -4.47 6.50 -2.17
CA ILE A 184 -3.22 6.49 -2.95
C ILE A 184 -3.42 6.54 -4.45
N LEU A 185 -4.65 6.67 -4.93
CA LEU A 185 -4.94 6.79 -6.36
C LEU A 185 -4.23 8.00 -6.99
N GLU A 186 -4.02 9.09 -6.25
CA GLU A 186 -3.37 10.29 -6.75
C GLU A 186 -1.91 10.09 -7.13
N ILE A 187 -1.19 9.14 -6.52
CA ILE A 187 0.21 8.86 -6.87
C ILE A 187 0.33 7.84 -7.99
N LEU A 188 -0.77 7.20 -8.41
CA LEU A 188 -0.76 6.26 -9.53
C LEU A 188 -0.76 7.02 -10.86
N ASP A 189 0.01 6.50 -11.81
CA ASP A 189 -0.05 6.90 -13.21
C ASP A 189 -1.32 6.31 -13.83
N SER A 190 -2.18 7.14 -14.42
CA SER A 190 -3.46 6.68 -14.99
C SER A 190 -3.30 5.63 -16.09
N SER A 191 -2.12 5.55 -16.74
CA SER A 191 -1.80 4.50 -17.72
C SER A 191 -1.61 3.11 -17.11
N CYS A 192 -1.63 2.98 -15.78
CA CYS A 192 -1.61 1.70 -15.08
C CYS A 192 -3.00 1.06 -14.95
N LEU A 193 -4.07 1.82 -15.23
CA LEU A 193 -5.45 1.37 -15.11
C LEU A 193 -5.97 0.77 -16.43
N PRO A 194 -6.75 -0.33 -16.39
CA PRO A 194 -7.08 -1.13 -15.22
C PRO A 194 -5.90 -1.97 -14.70
N LEU A 195 -5.85 -2.18 -13.39
CA LEU A 195 -4.81 -2.98 -12.75
C LEU A 195 -4.90 -4.46 -13.16
N LYS A 196 -3.74 -5.12 -13.22
CA LYS A 196 -3.71 -6.58 -13.41
C LYS A 196 -4.18 -7.28 -12.14
N THR A 197 -3.68 -6.85 -10.99
CA THR A 197 -4.03 -7.40 -9.68
C THR A 197 -4.14 -6.26 -8.66
N LEU A 198 -5.21 -6.27 -7.89
CA LEU A 198 -5.40 -5.44 -6.70
C LEU A 198 -5.47 -6.37 -5.49
N LYS A 199 -4.66 -6.10 -4.47
CA LYS A 199 -4.67 -6.81 -3.19
C LYS A 199 -4.95 -5.80 -2.08
N LEU A 200 -5.81 -6.17 -1.14
CA LEU A 200 -6.18 -5.34 0.00
C LEU A 200 -6.64 -6.19 1.16
N GLU A 201 -6.42 -5.70 2.37
CA GLU A 201 -7.00 -6.25 3.59
C GLU A 201 -8.30 -5.51 3.91
N SER A 202 -9.24 -6.21 4.55
CA SER A 202 -10.45 -5.57 5.10
C SER A 202 -11.25 -4.74 4.08
N ALA A 203 -11.52 -5.32 2.90
CA ALA A 203 -12.27 -4.66 1.84
C ALA A 203 -13.67 -4.20 2.32
N GLN A 204 -13.94 -2.90 2.21
CA GLN A 204 -15.18 -2.27 2.66
C GLN A 204 -16.22 -2.19 1.53
N PRO A 205 -17.52 -2.05 1.83
CA PRO A 205 -18.58 -1.98 0.81
C PRO A 205 -18.33 -0.89 -0.27
N TYR A 206 -17.82 0.27 0.13
CA TYR A 206 -17.51 1.37 -0.81
C TYR A 206 -16.38 0.99 -1.78
N ASN A 207 -15.39 0.21 -1.34
CA ASN A 207 -14.31 -0.26 -2.21
C ASN A 207 -14.84 -1.11 -3.37
N LEU A 208 -15.86 -1.96 -3.12
CA LEU A 208 -16.46 -2.84 -4.13
C LEU A 208 -17.19 -2.06 -5.24
N GLN A 209 -17.56 -0.82 -4.98
CA GLN A 209 -18.20 0.08 -5.95
C GLN A 209 -17.18 0.89 -6.75
N ASN A 210 -15.94 0.98 -6.26
CA ASN A 210 -14.89 1.78 -6.88
C ASN A 210 -14.53 1.27 -8.30
N PRO A 211 -14.41 2.15 -9.31
CA PRO A 211 -14.04 1.75 -10.67
C PRO A 211 -12.69 1.03 -10.76
N VAL A 212 -11.69 1.41 -9.94
CA VAL A 212 -10.38 0.76 -9.94
C VAL A 212 -10.48 -0.68 -9.45
N PHE A 213 -11.25 -0.89 -8.38
CA PHE A 213 -11.56 -2.23 -7.87
C PHE A 213 -12.29 -3.06 -8.92
N ARG A 214 -13.40 -2.55 -9.46
CA ARG A 214 -14.24 -3.29 -10.42
C ARG A 214 -13.56 -3.59 -11.75
N THR A 215 -12.66 -2.72 -12.21
CA THR A 215 -11.98 -2.92 -13.50
C THR A 215 -10.72 -3.77 -13.37
N ALA A 216 -10.19 -3.97 -12.16
CA ALA A 216 -9.04 -4.84 -11.93
C ALA A 216 -9.33 -6.27 -12.41
N ARG A 217 -8.36 -6.89 -13.09
CA ARG A 217 -8.58 -8.25 -13.61
C ARG A 217 -8.62 -9.29 -12.48
N ASN A 218 -7.71 -9.17 -11.52
CA ASN A 218 -7.64 -10.02 -10.34
C ASN A 218 -7.81 -9.16 -9.09
N VAL A 219 -8.58 -9.65 -8.13
CA VAL A 219 -8.72 -9.04 -6.80
C VAL A 219 -8.42 -10.09 -5.73
N GLU A 220 -7.58 -9.76 -4.77
CA GLU A 220 -7.25 -10.63 -3.63
C GLU A 220 -7.60 -9.88 -2.34
N MET A 221 -8.54 -10.42 -1.56
CA MET A 221 -9.01 -9.83 -0.31
C MET A 221 -8.56 -10.69 0.87
N PHE A 222 -7.88 -10.05 1.83
CA PHE A 222 -7.28 -10.71 2.98
C PHE A 222 -7.92 -10.25 4.30
N GLY A 223 -7.94 -11.16 5.29
CA GLY A 223 -8.33 -10.84 6.65
C GLY A 223 -7.31 -9.94 7.35
N VAL A 224 -7.66 -9.42 8.53
CA VAL A 224 -6.70 -8.67 9.36
C VAL A 224 -5.74 -9.65 10.03
N ASP A 225 -4.43 -9.44 9.84
CA ASP A 225 -3.41 -10.17 10.58
C ASP A 225 -3.55 -9.88 12.09
N LYS A 226 -3.80 -10.92 12.89
CA LYS A 226 -4.01 -10.78 14.35
C LYS A 226 -2.80 -10.20 15.08
N GLU A 227 -1.60 -10.31 14.52
CA GLU A 227 -0.35 -9.76 15.08
C GLU A 227 -0.33 -8.22 15.08
N ASP A 228 -1.09 -7.56 14.20
CA ASP A 228 -1.19 -6.09 14.16
C ASP A 228 -2.13 -5.50 15.23
N SER A 229 -2.89 -6.34 15.96
CA SER A 229 -3.84 -5.88 16.99
C SER A 229 -3.20 -5.48 18.32
N GLU A 230 -1.93 -5.82 18.55
CA GLU A 230 -1.20 -5.50 19.80
C GLU A 230 -0.57 -4.09 19.81
N ASP A 231 -0.59 -3.39 18.68
CA ASP A 231 0.03 -2.06 18.52
C ASP A 231 -0.96 -0.89 18.66
N SER A 232 -2.22 -1.15 19.01
CA SER A 232 -3.14 -0.07 19.39
C SER A 232 -2.74 0.42 20.78
N ASP A 233 -2.14 1.61 20.84
CA ASP A 233 -2.30 2.46 22.02
C ASP A 233 -3.83 2.64 22.15
N SER A 234 -4.45 1.87 23.06
CA SER A 234 -5.88 1.90 23.34
C SER A 234 -6.22 3.26 23.94
N ASP A 235 -6.58 4.22 23.09
CA ASP A 235 -7.47 5.30 23.48
C ASP A 235 -8.89 4.81 23.17
N GLU A 236 -9.43 4.01 24.09
CA GLU A 236 -10.88 3.87 24.26
C GLU A 236 -11.40 5.25 24.67
N ASP A 237 -11.81 6.07 23.70
CA ASP A 237 -12.69 7.23 23.89
C ASP A 237 -13.23 7.65 22.52
N SER A 238 -14.24 6.92 22.04
CA SER A 238 -15.19 7.44 21.07
C SER A 238 -16.60 7.10 21.54
N ASP A 239 -17.12 7.95 22.42
CA ASP A 239 -18.56 8.13 22.57
C ASP A 239 -19.06 8.82 21.29
N GLU A 240 -19.33 8.05 20.24
CA GLU A 240 -20.18 8.53 19.14
C GLU A 240 -21.62 8.20 19.52
N GLU A 241 -22.41 9.24 19.71
CA GLU A 241 -23.85 9.12 19.95
C GLU A 241 -24.49 8.55 18.68
N ASP A 242 -25.10 7.37 18.83
CA ASP A 242 -25.88 6.70 17.80
C ASP A 242 -27.08 7.56 17.36
N ASP A 243 -26.97 8.22 16.20
CA ASP A 243 -28.13 8.63 15.42
C ASP A 243 -28.62 7.37 14.65
N GLU A 244 -29.67 6.74 15.16
CA GLU A 244 -30.37 5.61 14.52
C GLU A 244 -31.05 6.07 13.20
N GLU A 245 -30.29 6.22 12.13
CA GLU A 245 -30.83 6.11 10.78
C GLU A 245 -30.96 4.62 10.42
N GLU A 246 -32.06 4.23 9.75
CA GLU A 246 -32.27 2.88 9.20
C GLU A 246 -31.24 2.61 8.07
N GLU A 247 -29.97 2.49 8.40
CA GLU A 247 -28.95 2.05 7.45
C GLU A 247 -29.12 0.55 7.18
N GLU A 248 -29.04 0.16 5.90
CA GLU A 248 -29.00 -1.25 5.50
C GLU A 248 -27.82 -1.92 6.21
N ASP A 249 -28.03 -3.15 6.72
CA ASP A 249 -26.99 -3.92 7.41
C ASP A 249 -25.70 -3.92 6.56
N PRO A 250 -24.57 -3.36 7.05
CA PRO A 250 -23.32 -3.28 6.29
C PRO A 250 -22.87 -4.62 5.71
N GLU A 251 -23.21 -5.73 6.37
CA GLU A 251 -22.94 -7.07 5.86
C GLU A 251 -23.83 -7.44 4.66
N GLU A 252 -25.12 -7.10 4.70
CA GLU A 252 -26.05 -7.34 3.58
C GLU A 252 -25.66 -6.50 2.36
N LEU A 253 -25.32 -5.23 2.58
CA LEU A 253 -24.78 -4.35 1.54
C LEU A 253 -23.54 -4.96 0.88
N TRP A 254 -22.58 -5.40 1.69
CA TRP A 254 -21.35 -6.02 1.20
C TRP A 254 -21.64 -7.27 0.37
N LEU A 255 -22.49 -8.18 0.86
CA LEU A 255 -22.89 -9.39 0.13
C LEU A 255 -23.57 -9.06 -1.20
N SER A 256 -24.46 -8.07 -1.20
CA SER A 256 -25.21 -7.67 -2.37
C SER A 256 -24.32 -7.11 -3.48
N GLU A 257 -23.24 -6.41 -3.12
CA GLU A 257 -22.26 -5.88 -4.06
C GLU A 257 -21.24 -6.94 -4.48
N PHE A 258 -20.81 -7.78 -3.54
CA PHE A 258 -19.81 -8.82 -3.77
C PHE A 258 -20.23 -9.81 -4.87
N GLN A 259 -21.48 -10.26 -4.84
CA GLN A 259 -22.00 -11.21 -5.84
C GLN A 259 -22.02 -10.65 -7.28
N LYS A 260 -22.10 -9.31 -7.41
CA LYS A 260 -22.15 -8.57 -8.68
C LYS A 260 -20.77 -8.22 -9.25
N LEU A 261 -19.68 -8.52 -8.53
CA LEU A 261 -18.34 -8.08 -8.93
C LEU A 261 -17.94 -8.59 -10.33
N PRO A 262 -17.48 -7.73 -11.24
CA PRO A 262 -17.19 -8.10 -12.63
C PRO A 262 -15.77 -8.66 -12.82
N ASN A 263 -14.96 -8.74 -11.75
CA ASN A 263 -13.57 -9.17 -11.81
C ASN A 263 -13.44 -10.61 -12.32
N LYS A 264 -12.37 -10.89 -13.08
CA LYS A 264 -12.18 -12.21 -13.70
C LYS A 264 -11.77 -13.27 -12.69
N ASN A 265 -10.88 -12.88 -11.78
CA ASN A 265 -10.41 -13.75 -10.71
C ASN A 265 -10.57 -13.01 -9.38
N ILE A 266 -11.22 -13.65 -8.42
CA ILE A 266 -11.30 -13.16 -7.05
C ILE A 266 -10.72 -14.21 -6.12
N PHE A 267 -9.85 -13.80 -5.22
CA PHE A 267 -9.35 -14.61 -4.12
C PHE A 267 -9.83 -14.00 -2.80
N ILE A 268 -10.31 -14.83 -1.88
CA ILE A 268 -10.74 -14.42 -0.55
C ILE A 268 -10.15 -15.37 0.49
N ASP A 269 -9.59 -14.79 1.55
CA ASP A 269 -9.16 -15.50 2.74
C ASP A 269 -10.32 -16.25 3.43
N CYS A 270 -10.03 -17.43 4.03
CA CYS A 270 -11.01 -18.22 4.76
C CYS A 270 -11.77 -17.43 5.84
N ASP A 271 -11.08 -16.52 6.52
CA ASP A 271 -11.62 -15.80 7.68
C ASP A 271 -12.67 -14.74 7.27
N LEU A 272 -12.78 -14.42 5.98
CA LEU A 272 -13.69 -13.40 5.46
C LEU A 272 -15.01 -13.95 4.90
N TYR A 273 -15.08 -15.25 4.55
CA TYR A 273 -16.23 -15.77 3.79
C TYR A 273 -16.57 -17.23 4.12
N ASN A 274 -17.68 -17.41 4.84
CA ASN A 274 -18.12 -18.71 5.35
C ASN A 274 -18.86 -19.57 4.30
N ARG A 275 -19.13 -20.84 4.64
CA ARG A 275 -19.80 -21.81 3.75
C ARG A 275 -21.18 -21.35 3.27
N GLU A 276 -22.02 -20.84 4.18
CA GLU A 276 -23.40 -20.46 3.88
C GLU A 276 -23.45 -19.36 2.82
N ARG A 277 -22.57 -18.36 2.96
CA ARG A 277 -22.40 -17.29 1.97
C ARG A 277 -21.94 -17.82 0.61
N ILE A 278 -21.10 -18.85 0.56
CA ILE A 278 -20.71 -19.50 -0.71
C ILE A 278 -21.91 -20.14 -1.40
N VAL A 279 -22.75 -20.84 -0.63
CA VAL A 279 -23.96 -21.47 -1.19
C VAL A 279 -24.88 -20.40 -1.79
N ASP A 280 -25.10 -19.30 -1.08
CA ASP A 280 -25.97 -18.21 -1.54
C ASP A 280 -25.39 -17.48 -2.76
N LEU A 281 -24.07 -17.27 -2.81
CA LEU A 281 -23.39 -16.76 -4.00
C LEU A 281 -23.60 -17.66 -5.23
N ILE A 282 -23.48 -18.98 -5.05
CA ILE A 282 -23.68 -19.93 -6.15
C ILE A 282 -25.14 -19.92 -6.63
N LYS A 283 -26.12 -19.92 -5.71
CA LYS A 283 -27.54 -19.80 -6.05
C LYS A 283 -27.82 -18.52 -6.83
N TYR A 284 -27.29 -17.39 -6.35
CA TYR A 284 -27.42 -16.11 -7.03
C TYR A 284 -26.88 -16.16 -8.47
N TRP A 285 -25.71 -16.77 -8.72
CA TRP A 285 -25.19 -16.93 -10.07
C TRP A 285 -25.92 -17.95 -10.93
N MET A 286 -26.53 -18.97 -10.33
CA MET A 286 -27.41 -19.90 -11.07
C MET A 286 -28.65 -19.18 -11.60
N GLU A 287 -29.18 -18.21 -10.85
CA GLU A 287 -30.37 -17.44 -11.24
C GLU A 287 -30.05 -16.26 -12.18
N ASN A 288 -28.97 -15.51 -11.90
CA ASN A 288 -28.65 -14.26 -12.59
C ASN A 288 -27.58 -14.41 -13.69
N GLY A 289 -26.86 -15.53 -13.70
CA GLY A 289 -25.74 -15.79 -14.60
C GLY A 289 -24.43 -15.13 -14.15
N LYS A 290 -23.31 -15.65 -14.66
CA LYS A 290 -21.95 -15.11 -14.50
C LYS A 290 -21.16 -15.33 -15.79
N GLU A 291 -20.19 -14.46 -16.06
CA GLU A 291 -19.34 -14.63 -17.25
C GLU A 291 -18.53 -15.93 -17.18
N ILE A 292 -18.54 -16.71 -18.28
CA ILE A 292 -17.78 -17.96 -18.38
C ILE A 292 -16.28 -17.71 -18.20
N GLY A 293 -15.63 -18.58 -17.42
CA GLY A 293 -14.20 -18.49 -17.08
C GLY A 293 -13.90 -17.54 -15.93
N THR A 294 -14.92 -17.00 -15.26
CA THR A 294 -14.75 -16.33 -13.96
C THR A 294 -14.39 -17.35 -12.88
N CYS A 295 -13.42 -17.02 -12.02
CA CYS A 295 -12.95 -17.90 -10.96
C CYS A 295 -12.94 -17.17 -9.63
N PHE A 296 -13.70 -17.67 -8.66
CA PHE A 296 -13.64 -17.21 -7.27
C PHE A 296 -13.00 -18.33 -6.46
N SER A 297 -11.91 -18.01 -5.79
CA SER A 297 -11.13 -18.92 -4.95
C SER A 297 -11.28 -18.49 -3.50
N PHE A 298 -11.66 -19.43 -2.65
CA PHE A 298 -11.81 -19.21 -1.21
C PHE A 298 -10.73 -20.04 -0.53
N GLU A 299 -9.83 -19.39 0.19
CA GLU A 299 -8.87 -20.09 1.03
C GLU A 299 -9.61 -20.85 2.14
N ARG A 300 -9.03 -21.97 2.56
CA ARG A 300 -9.56 -22.84 3.61
C ARG A 300 -8.42 -23.54 4.34
N GLY A 301 -8.59 -23.71 5.66
CA GLY A 301 -7.72 -24.58 6.44
C GLY A 301 -7.79 -26.04 5.97
N LYS A 302 -6.65 -26.75 5.99
CA LYS A 302 -6.49 -28.11 5.42
C LYS A 302 -7.47 -29.19 5.92
N ARG A 303 -8.13 -28.99 7.06
CA ARG A 303 -8.89 -30.06 7.74
C ARG A 303 -10.34 -30.19 7.29
N ASP A 304 -10.93 -29.15 6.69
CA ASP A 304 -12.40 -29.08 6.55
C ASP A 304 -12.91 -28.96 5.11
N VAL A 305 -12.00 -28.85 4.12
CA VAL A 305 -12.38 -28.55 2.71
C VAL A 305 -13.27 -29.61 2.08
N ILE A 306 -12.93 -30.90 2.25
CA ILE A 306 -13.67 -31.99 1.59
C ILE A 306 -15.09 -32.07 2.13
N GLU A 307 -15.23 -31.98 3.46
CA GLU A 307 -16.53 -32.02 4.12
C GLU A 307 -17.39 -30.80 3.75
N GLU A 308 -16.81 -29.60 3.75
CA GLU A 308 -17.50 -28.38 3.36
C GLU A 308 -17.99 -28.45 1.90
N VAL A 309 -17.15 -28.92 0.98
CA VAL A 309 -17.53 -29.12 -0.42
C VAL A 309 -18.67 -30.13 -0.57
N ASP A 310 -18.64 -31.24 0.19
CA ASP A 310 -19.71 -32.24 0.16
C ASP A 310 -21.04 -31.70 0.71
N GLN A 311 -20.99 -30.85 1.75
CA GLN A 311 -22.16 -30.14 2.29
C GLN A 311 -22.72 -29.17 1.25
N ILE A 312 -21.88 -28.32 0.62
CA ILE A 312 -22.29 -27.39 -0.44
C ILE A 312 -22.95 -28.16 -1.61
N LYS A 313 -22.35 -29.27 -2.05
CA LYS A 313 -22.92 -30.13 -3.11
C LYS A 313 -24.31 -30.64 -2.75
N LYS A 314 -24.48 -31.10 -1.51
CA LYS A 314 -25.76 -31.64 -1.00
C LYS A 314 -26.84 -30.56 -1.00
N GLU A 315 -26.51 -29.35 -0.55
CA GLU A 315 -27.44 -28.21 -0.51
C GLU A 315 -27.86 -27.72 -1.90
N LEU A 316 -26.93 -27.74 -2.86
CA LEU A 316 -27.21 -27.36 -4.25
C LEU A 316 -27.89 -28.48 -5.07
N GLY A 317 -28.12 -29.66 -4.47
CA GLY A 317 -28.68 -30.82 -5.16
C GLY A 317 -27.79 -31.38 -6.27
N GLY A 318 -26.49 -31.09 -6.23
CA GLY A 318 -25.53 -31.42 -7.28
C GLY A 318 -25.00 -32.85 -7.21
N TYR A 319 -25.31 -33.67 -8.22
CA TYR A 319 -24.69 -34.98 -8.45
C TYR A 319 -23.58 -34.88 -9.50
N TYR A 320 -22.48 -34.18 -9.20
CA TYR A 320 -21.35 -34.11 -10.12
C TYR A 320 -20.07 -34.67 -9.49
N ARG A 321 -19.40 -35.52 -10.28
CA ARG A 321 -18.21 -36.32 -9.91
C ARG A 321 -16.99 -35.47 -9.62
#